data_AF-A0A2K8XFX5-F1
#
_entry.id   AF-A0A2K8XFX5-F1
#
_cell.length_a   1.000
_cell.length_b   1.000
_cell.length_c   1.000
_cell.angle_alpha   90.00
_cell.angle_beta   90.00
_cell.angle_gamma   90.00
#
_symmetry.space_group_name_H-M   'P 1'
#
loop_
_entity.id
_entity.type
_entity.pdbx_description
1 polymer ?
#
loop_
_entity_poly.entity_id
_entity_poly.type
_entity_poly.pdbx_seq_one_letter_code
_entity_poly.pdbx_strand_id
1 'polypeptide(L)'
;MLTKKDKVQLRGNIFRHLDGIATATTMFSLHKKGVLAFLLKNKTVELSKLVSHFTANEGYLNVALRVLCSQGWLEQKLDNKNNTVTYSTNKNSETAFALAHLYEDAVTILNYAVHFPVEHIRSDAFIVLERVFKKYSDNYGLNKPEENTVEQQVLKHIEGCIVAPITVMLGVNGLFHKYFMEASFSAEEYHKDPESFKKILDFLSYLGWFKKKNGNYQFTDKGLFFAKRASAYGVTVSYLPTFLQLDELLFGNPLVLKSKDGETEKHVHREMNVWGSGGAHSTYFKVIDQVIIKLFNKPIDEQPKGILDMGCGNGAFIQHIFDVIEHQTLRGKMLEEYPLLLVGADFNKAALKVTRANLIKADIWAKVIWGDIGRPDLLAKDLREDYNIELKDLLNVRTFLDHNRIWEAPKKPTNRVSNSSGAFAYKGKRINNNLVEDSLLEHLQKWKPYVEQFGLLIIELHTIAPELTAKNISKTAATAYDATHGYSDQYILEVAIFNKVAEEAGLKPDPNHFSRFPDSELATVSVNLLKG
;
A
#
# COMPACT_ATOMS: atom_id res chain seq x y z
N MET A 1 1.15 2.71 30.72
CA MET A 1 0.49 1.85 29.71
C MET A 1 -0.55 2.67 28.95
N LEU A 2 -0.56 2.59 27.62
CA LEU A 2 -1.52 3.31 26.76
C LEU A 2 -2.94 2.74 26.84
N THR A 3 -3.93 3.63 26.97
CA THR A 3 -5.35 3.28 26.87
C THR A 3 -5.75 2.96 25.43
N LYS A 4 -6.97 2.42 25.22
CA LYS A 4 -7.53 2.21 23.88
C LYS A 4 -7.64 3.53 23.10
N LYS A 5 -8.03 4.62 23.78
CA LYS A 5 -8.17 5.96 23.19
C LYS A 5 -6.81 6.49 22.71
N ASP A 6 -5.77 6.35 23.54
CA ASP A 6 -4.41 6.78 23.17
C ASP A 6 -3.92 6.03 21.93
N LYS A 7 -4.13 4.71 21.88
CA LYS A 7 -3.74 3.87 20.73
C LYS A 7 -4.47 4.27 19.45
N VAL A 8 -5.72 4.72 19.52
CA VAL A 8 -6.46 5.23 18.35
C VAL A 8 -5.87 6.56 17.87
N GLN A 9 -5.60 7.49 18.79
CA GLN A 9 -5.00 8.79 18.44
C GLN A 9 -3.60 8.63 17.83
N LEU A 10 -2.76 7.78 18.42
CA LEU A 10 -1.42 7.50 17.89
C LEU A 10 -1.45 6.80 16.53
N ARG A 11 -2.42 5.89 16.31
CA ARG A 11 -2.65 5.31 14.98
C ARG A 11 -3.06 6.37 13.97
N GLY A 12 -3.88 7.34 14.38
CA GLY A 12 -4.23 8.46 13.52
C GLY A 12 -3.03 9.31 13.11
N ASN A 13 -2.00 9.42 13.96
CA ASN A 13 -0.74 10.05 13.55
C ASN A 13 -0.01 9.24 12.48
N ILE A 14 0.03 7.91 12.58
CA ILE A 14 0.57 7.05 11.50
C ILE A 14 -0.12 7.39 10.18
N PHE A 15 -1.45 7.42 10.15
CA PHE A 15 -2.19 7.72 8.92
C PHE A 15 -1.89 9.13 8.37
N ARG A 16 -1.85 10.16 9.22
CA ARG A 16 -1.43 11.51 8.78
C ARG A 16 -0.01 11.56 8.23
N HIS A 17 0.90 10.76 8.79
CA HIS A 17 2.27 10.69 8.29
C HIS A 17 2.34 10.03 6.91
N LEU A 18 1.57 8.96 6.67
CA LEU A 18 1.49 8.30 5.36
C LEU A 18 0.88 9.27 4.33
N ASP A 19 -0.22 9.93 4.69
CA ASP A 19 -0.84 10.98 3.87
C ASP A 19 0.17 12.09 3.54
N GLY A 20 1.04 12.43 4.49
CA GLY A 20 2.08 13.43 4.32
C GLY A 20 3.05 13.16 3.19
N ILE A 21 3.56 11.92 3.06
CA ILE A 21 4.50 11.55 1.99
C ILE A 21 3.84 11.76 0.62
N ALA A 22 2.61 11.26 0.46
CA ALA A 22 1.87 11.36 -0.78
C ALA A 22 1.47 12.81 -1.11
N THR A 23 0.96 13.53 -0.11
CA THR A 23 0.41 14.87 -0.29
C THR A 23 1.51 15.91 -0.47
N ALA A 24 2.61 15.85 0.29
CA ALA A 24 3.68 16.84 0.19
C ALA A 24 4.30 16.87 -1.20
N THR A 25 4.64 15.70 -1.75
CA THR A 25 5.26 15.56 -3.08
C THR A 25 4.29 15.97 -4.18
N THR A 26 3.03 15.54 -4.09
CA THR A 26 1.97 15.92 -5.03
C THR A 26 1.72 17.42 -5.02
N MET A 27 1.47 18.00 -3.85
CA MET A 27 1.14 19.40 -3.67
C MET A 27 2.27 20.32 -4.14
N PHE A 28 3.53 19.96 -3.82
CA PHE A 28 4.69 20.73 -4.25
C PHE A 28 4.91 20.68 -5.76
N SER A 29 4.71 19.53 -6.42
CA SER A 29 4.79 19.42 -7.88
C SER A 29 3.73 20.29 -8.58
N LEU A 30 2.48 20.22 -8.11
CA LEU A 30 1.37 21.05 -8.61
C LEU A 30 1.62 22.56 -8.37
N HIS A 31 2.22 22.92 -7.23
CA HIS A 31 2.58 24.29 -6.90
C HIS A 31 3.63 24.87 -7.86
N LYS A 32 4.76 24.16 -8.04
CA LYS A 32 5.84 24.59 -8.95
C LYS A 32 5.36 24.84 -10.38
N LYS A 33 4.39 24.04 -10.84
CA LYS A 33 3.83 24.15 -12.19
C LYS A 33 2.68 25.14 -12.32
N GLY A 34 2.23 25.76 -11.22
CA GLY A 34 1.16 26.77 -11.24
C GLY A 34 -0.26 26.21 -11.33
N VAL A 35 -0.46 24.89 -11.17
CA VAL A 35 -1.78 24.25 -11.24
C VAL A 35 -2.70 24.76 -10.14
N LEU A 36 -2.17 24.93 -8.93
CA LEU A 36 -2.93 25.42 -7.77
C LEU A 36 -3.48 26.84 -7.99
N ALA A 37 -2.65 27.74 -8.54
CA ALA A 37 -3.05 29.11 -8.84
C ALA A 37 -4.13 29.15 -9.94
N PHE A 38 -4.01 28.30 -10.96
CA PHE A 38 -5.00 28.17 -12.02
C PHE A 38 -6.36 27.69 -11.48
N LEU A 39 -6.36 26.72 -10.57
CA LEU A 39 -7.57 26.24 -9.90
C LEU A 39 -8.24 27.35 -9.08
N LEU A 40 -7.47 28.12 -8.28
CA LEU A 40 -8.01 29.24 -7.51
C LEU A 40 -8.63 30.34 -8.37
N LYS A 41 -8.04 30.59 -9.55
CA LYS A 41 -8.54 31.58 -10.51
C LYS A 41 -9.84 31.14 -11.17
N ASN A 42 -9.93 29.88 -11.60
CA ASN A 42 -11.06 29.38 -12.39
C ASN A 42 -12.19 28.77 -11.53
N LYS A 43 -11.92 28.49 -10.25
CA LYS A 43 -12.83 27.88 -9.25
C LYS A 43 -13.28 26.45 -9.56
N THR A 44 -13.84 26.22 -10.75
CA THR A 44 -14.27 24.91 -11.23
C THR A 44 -13.68 24.63 -12.61
N VAL A 45 -13.01 23.50 -12.77
CA VAL A 45 -12.26 23.16 -13.98
C VAL A 45 -12.39 21.68 -14.31
N GLU A 46 -12.71 21.37 -15.57
CA GLU A 46 -12.63 20.01 -16.09
C GLU A 46 -11.16 19.55 -16.23
N LEU A 47 -10.87 18.30 -15.92
CA LEU A 47 -9.52 17.73 -16.00
C LEU A 47 -8.88 17.92 -17.38
N SER A 48 -9.65 17.74 -18.46
CA SER A 48 -9.20 17.91 -19.84
C SER A 48 -8.64 19.32 -20.12
N LYS A 49 -9.22 20.35 -19.50
CA LYS A 49 -8.77 21.74 -19.59
C LYS A 49 -7.45 21.96 -18.84
N LEU A 50 -7.27 21.32 -17.68
CA LEU A 50 -6.00 21.35 -16.95
C LEU A 50 -4.90 20.65 -17.76
N VAL A 51 -5.19 19.47 -18.30
CA VAL A 51 -4.28 18.70 -19.15
C VAL A 51 -3.81 19.52 -20.34
N SER A 52 -4.75 20.15 -21.05
CA SER A 52 -4.43 20.98 -22.22
C SER A 52 -3.59 22.21 -21.86
N HIS A 53 -3.91 22.86 -20.74
CA HIS A 53 -3.18 24.07 -20.31
C HIS A 53 -1.76 23.78 -19.82
N PHE A 54 -1.56 22.68 -19.09
CA PHE A 54 -0.28 22.34 -18.48
C PHE A 54 0.52 21.29 -19.27
N THR A 55 -0.01 20.80 -20.39
CA THR A 55 0.55 19.66 -21.14
C THR A 55 0.82 18.46 -20.22
N ALA A 56 -0.15 18.14 -19.36
CA ALA A 56 0.01 17.14 -18.31
C ALA A 56 -0.40 15.73 -18.77
N ASN A 57 0.14 14.70 -18.12
CA ASN A 57 -0.32 13.32 -18.26
C ASN A 57 -1.64 13.14 -17.51
N GLU A 58 -2.76 13.05 -18.25
CA GLU A 58 -4.13 13.08 -17.71
C GLU A 58 -4.36 12.10 -16.55
N GLY A 59 -3.87 10.87 -16.68
CA GLY A 59 -4.07 9.83 -15.67
C GLY A 59 -3.42 10.18 -14.34
N TYR A 60 -2.15 10.58 -14.37
CA TYR A 60 -1.42 10.93 -13.15
C TYR A 60 -1.89 12.27 -12.58
N LEU A 61 -2.30 13.24 -13.42
CA LEU A 61 -2.92 14.47 -12.93
C LEU A 61 -4.27 14.20 -12.22
N ASN A 62 -5.06 13.26 -12.71
CA ASN A 62 -6.30 12.81 -12.04
C ASN A 62 -6.01 12.25 -10.63
N VAL A 63 -4.95 11.43 -10.48
CA VAL A 63 -4.49 10.91 -9.18
C VAL A 63 -4.05 12.05 -8.27
N ALA A 64 -3.24 12.99 -8.77
CA ALA A 64 -2.76 14.13 -8.00
C ALA A 64 -3.88 15.00 -7.44
N LEU A 65 -4.89 15.30 -8.27
CA LEU A 65 -6.02 16.11 -7.83
C LEU A 65 -6.96 15.32 -6.90
N ARG A 66 -7.09 14.00 -7.09
CA ARG A 66 -7.79 13.13 -6.14
C ARG A 66 -7.12 13.14 -4.76
N VAL A 67 -5.79 13.13 -4.68
CA VAL A 67 -5.06 13.26 -3.40
C VAL A 67 -5.48 14.53 -2.66
N LEU A 68 -5.57 15.67 -3.36
CA LEU A 68 -6.02 16.93 -2.74
C LEU A 68 -7.50 16.88 -2.33
N CYS A 69 -8.35 16.16 -3.06
CA CYS A 69 -9.74 15.93 -2.68
C CYS A 69 -9.85 15.08 -1.41
N SER A 70 -9.07 13.99 -1.33
CA SER A 70 -8.99 13.12 -0.14
C SER A 70 -8.48 13.85 1.09
N GLN A 71 -7.71 14.92 0.93
CA GLN A 71 -7.25 15.80 2.00
C GLN A 71 -8.23 16.94 2.32
N GLY A 72 -9.36 17.02 1.61
CA GLY A 72 -10.41 18.02 1.83
C GLY A 72 -10.12 19.41 1.28
N TRP A 73 -9.17 19.53 0.36
CA TRP A 73 -8.73 20.82 -0.21
C TRP A 73 -9.28 21.08 -1.61
N LEU A 74 -9.91 20.09 -2.23
CA LEU A 74 -10.67 20.19 -3.48
C LEU A 74 -11.91 19.29 -3.38
N GLU A 75 -12.85 19.48 -4.30
CA GLU A 75 -14.00 18.61 -4.51
C GLU A 75 -13.93 17.98 -5.89
N GLN A 76 -14.20 16.67 -5.98
CA GLN A 76 -14.24 15.94 -7.24
C GLN A 76 -15.70 15.71 -7.66
N LYS A 77 -15.98 15.90 -8.95
CA LYS A 77 -17.24 15.47 -9.56
C LYS A 77 -16.95 14.57 -10.75
N LEU A 78 -17.50 13.37 -10.71
CA LEU A 78 -17.37 12.36 -11.76
C LEU A 78 -18.69 12.22 -12.51
N ASP A 79 -18.59 12.16 -13.84
CA ASP A 79 -19.65 11.68 -14.70
C ASP A 79 -19.10 10.45 -15.46
N ASN A 80 -19.30 9.27 -14.88
CA ASN A 80 -18.84 8.01 -15.45
C ASN A 80 -19.62 7.63 -16.72
N LYS A 81 -20.79 8.24 -16.98
CA LYS A 81 -21.54 8.01 -18.22
C LYS A 81 -20.88 8.73 -19.39
N ASN A 82 -20.50 9.99 -19.20
CA ASN A 82 -19.83 10.80 -20.23
C ASN A 82 -18.29 10.74 -20.13
N ASN A 83 -17.76 10.01 -19.15
CA ASN A 83 -16.32 9.86 -18.87
C ASN A 83 -15.61 11.20 -18.63
N THR A 84 -16.24 12.12 -17.90
CA THR A 84 -15.67 13.44 -17.58
C THR A 84 -15.40 13.60 -16.09
N VAL A 85 -14.34 14.33 -15.75
CA VAL A 85 -13.93 14.62 -14.37
C VAL A 85 -13.78 16.12 -14.20
N THR A 86 -14.41 16.67 -13.16
CA THR A 86 -14.36 18.10 -12.83
C THR A 86 -13.89 18.29 -11.39
N TYR A 87 -13.05 19.29 -11.18
CA TYR A 87 -12.56 19.67 -9.86
C TYR A 87 -13.00 21.08 -9.49
N SER A 88 -13.41 21.26 -8.24
CA SER A 88 -13.82 22.56 -7.71
C SER A 88 -13.02 22.92 -6.46
N THR A 89 -12.66 24.19 -6.33
CA THR A 89 -12.15 24.76 -5.09
C THR A 89 -13.25 24.86 -4.04
N ASN A 90 -12.89 24.73 -2.77
CA ASN A 90 -13.78 24.84 -1.62
C ASN A 90 -13.21 25.82 -0.58
N LYS A 91 -13.83 25.88 0.60
CA LYS A 91 -13.43 26.79 1.70
C LYS A 91 -12.00 26.60 2.21
N ASN A 92 -11.38 25.44 1.99
CA ASN A 92 -10.02 25.14 2.46
C ASN A 92 -8.95 25.35 1.38
N SER A 93 -9.33 25.46 0.10
CA SER A 93 -8.38 25.48 -1.02
C SER A 93 -7.38 26.63 -0.92
N GLU A 94 -7.84 27.84 -0.64
CA GLU A 94 -6.98 29.03 -0.59
C GLU A 94 -5.91 28.90 0.49
N THR A 95 -6.30 28.56 1.72
CA THR A 95 -5.38 28.34 2.83
C THR A 95 -4.39 27.21 2.53
N ALA A 96 -4.87 26.05 2.06
CA ALA A 96 -4.00 24.91 1.75
C ALA A 96 -2.98 25.24 0.66
N PHE A 97 -3.39 26.00 -0.36
CA PHE A 97 -2.56 26.28 -1.52
C PHE A 97 -1.53 27.37 -1.22
N ALA A 98 -1.87 28.32 -0.34
CA ALA A 98 -0.91 29.31 0.18
C ALA A 98 0.24 28.65 0.94
N LEU A 99 -0.02 27.53 1.63
CA LEU A 99 0.97 26.78 2.41
C LEU A 99 1.79 25.77 1.58
N ALA A 100 1.52 25.64 0.28
CA ALA A 100 2.16 24.62 -0.56
C ALA A 100 3.70 24.74 -0.60
N HIS A 101 4.22 25.97 -0.50
CA HIS A 101 5.66 26.24 -0.49
C HIS A 101 6.39 25.60 0.70
N LEU A 102 5.71 25.38 1.83
CA LEU A 102 6.29 24.73 3.01
C LEU A 102 6.68 23.27 2.74
N TYR A 103 6.10 22.63 1.73
CA TYR A 103 6.46 21.28 1.34
C TYR A 103 7.82 21.17 0.65
N GLU A 104 8.46 22.28 0.25
CA GLU A 104 9.80 22.25 -0.34
C GLU A 104 10.82 21.57 0.58
N ASP A 105 10.84 21.94 1.88
CA ASP A 105 11.73 21.32 2.86
C ASP A 105 11.41 19.82 3.05
N ALA A 106 10.12 19.46 3.04
CA ALA A 106 9.68 18.07 3.16
C ALA A 106 10.15 17.22 1.96
N VAL A 107 9.95 17.71 0.73
CA VAL A 107 10.41 17.04 -0.49
C VAL A 107 11.94 16.97 -0.54
N THR A 108 12.63 18.02 -0.06
CA THR A 108 14.09 18.01 0.05
C THR A 108 14.57 16.89 0.97
N ILE A 109 13.95 16.68 2.13
CA ILE A 109 14.29 15.54 3.01
C ILE A 109 14.06 14.21 2.29
N LEU A 110 12.94 14.06 1.59
CA LEU A 110 12.61 12.81 0.91
C LEU A 110 13.65 12.44 -0.16
N ASN A 111 14.24 13.43 -0.85
CA ASN A 111 15.34 13.20 -1.79
C ASN A 111 16.58 12.58 -1.15
N TYR A 112 16.86 12.87 0.12
CA TYR A 112 17.90 12.15 0.87
C TYR A 112 17.38 10.81 1.38
N ALA A 113 16.14 10.79 1.87
CA ALA A 113 15.56 9.66 2.57
C ALA A 113 15.36 8.42 1.70
N VAL A 114 15.19 8.59 0.38
CA VAL A 114 15.11 7.48 -0.58
C VAL A 114 16.36 6.59 -0.55
N HIS A 115 17.52 7.12 -0.14
CA HIS A 115 18.78 6.37 -0.07
C HIS A 115 19.05 5.72 1.31
N PHE A 116 18.33 6.11 2.37
CA PHE A 116 18.58 5.63 3.74
C PHE A 116 18.60 4.10 3.91
N PRO A 117 17.76 3.32 3.23
CA PRO A 117 17.76 1.86 3.40
C PRO A 117 19.05 1.19 2.92
N VAL A 118 19.75 1.80 1.97
CA VAL A 118 20.95 1.22 1.33
C VAL A 118 22.22 1.91 1.81
N GLU A 119 22.20 3.24 1.91
CA GLU A 119 23.39 4.06 2.17
C GLU A 119 23.48 4.59 3.61
N HIS A 120 22.49 4.28 4.46
CA HIS A 120 22.31 4.93 5.76
C HIS A 120 22.22 6.47 5.64
N ILE A 121 22.20 7.19 6.76
CA ILE A 121 22.12 8.66 6.75
C ILE A 121 23.53 9.24 6.62
N ARG A 122 23.76 9.97 5.53
CA ARG A 122 25.02 10.65 5.25
C ARG A 122 25.10 12.02 5.94
N SER A 123 26.31 12.58 6.06
CA SER A 123 26.56 13.83 6.79
C SER A 123 25.78 15.03 6.24
N ASP A 124 25.64 15.13 4.92
CA ASP A 124 24.83 16.13 4.23
C ASP A 124 23.33 15.99 4.54
N ALA A 125 22.81 14.76 4.58
CA ALA A 125 21.43 14.49 4.99
C ALA A 125 21.17 14.95 6.44
N PHE A 126 22.13 14.76 7.36
CA PHE A 126 22.01 15.26 8.73
C PHE A 126 21.92 16.79 8.83
N ILE A 127 22.65 17.53 7.99
CA ILE A 127 22.59 19.00 7.94
C ILE A 127 21.19 19.46 7.51
N VAL A 128 20.65 18.83 6.46
CA VAL A 128 19.30 19.13 5.97
C VAL A 128 18.24 18.79 7.03
N LEU A 129 18.33 17.61 7.64
CA LEU A 129 17.44 17.20 8.73
C LEU A 129 17.47 18.20 9.90
N GLU A 130 18.65 18.59 10.37
CA GLU A 130 18.79 19.52 11.49
C GLU A 130 18.13 20.88 11.20
N ARG A 131 18.32 21.40 9.98
CA ARG A 131 17.66 22.65 9.54
C ARG A 131 16.15 22.52 9.59
N VAL A 132 15.62 21.41 9.08
CA VAL A 132 14.18 21.17 9.07
C VAL A 132 13.63 20.90 10.47
N PHE A 133 14.37 20.22 11.35
CA PHE A 133 13.97 20.00 12.74
C PHE A 133 13.76 21.33 13.48
N LYS A 134 14.65 22.31 13.24
CA LYS A 134 14.53 23.66 13.82
C LYS A 134 13.27 24.37 13.31
N LYS A 135 13.05 24.39 11.99
CA LYS A 135 11.83 24.96 11.39
C LYS A 135 10.56 24.28 11.91
N TYR A 136 10.56 22.95 11.98
CA TYR A 136 9.42 22.18 12.49
C TYR A 136 9.14 22.47 13.97
N SER A 137 10.19 22.58 14.79
CA SER A 137 10.06 22.90 16.22
C SER A 137 9.44 24.29 16.46
N ASP A 138 9.62 25.20 15.50
CA ASP A 138 9.02 26.52 15.46
C ASP A 138 7.68 26.55 14.68
N ASN A 139 7.09 25.39 14.40
CA ASN A 139 5.87 25.22 13.59
C ASN A 139 5.93 25.92 12.22
N TYR A 140 7.12 26.06 11.63
CA TYR A 140 7.34 26.83 10.40
C TYR A 140 6.85 28.30 10.49
N GLY A 141 6.87 28.88 11.70
CA GLY A 141 6.35 30.23 11.95
C GLY A 141 4.82 30.32 11.93
N LEU A 142 4.10 29.19 11.86
CA LEU A 142 2.65 29.17 11.97
C LEU A 142 2.24 29.33 13.44
N ASN A 143 1.27 30.22 13.71
CA ASN A 143 0.71 30.41 15.04
C ASN A 143 0.08 29.09 15.51
N LYS A 144 0.72 28.40 16.47
CA LYS A 144 0.33 27.11 17.09
C LYS A 144 -1.06 26.63 16.65
N PRO A 145 -1.15 25.92 15.52
CA PRO A 145 -2.43 25.71 14.87
C PRO A 145 -3.32 24.78 15.70
N GLU A 146 -4.61 25.08 15.72
CA GLU A 146 -5.60 24.26 16.43
C GLU A 146 -5.74 22.88 15.76
N GLU A 147 -6.24 21.90 16.52
CA GLU A 147 -6.51 20.58 15.95
C GLU A 147 -7.53 20.66 14.80
N ASN A 148 -7.31 19.87 13.75
CA ASN A 148 -8.17 19.79 12.55
C ASN A 148 -8.20 21.05 11.67
N THR A 149 -7.25 21.96 11.83
CA THR A 149 -6.97 23.04 10.87
C THR A 149 -6.11 22.56 9.70
N VAL A 150 -6.11 23.32 8.60
CA VAL A 150 -5.28 23.04 7.42
C VAL A 150 -3.79 23.15 7.77
N GLU A 151 -3.43 24.14 8.59
CA GLU A 151 -2.09 24.38 9.10
C GLU A 151 -1.58 23.17 9.89
N GLN A 152 -2.39 22.64 10.81
CA GLN A 152 -2.03 21.45 11.59
C GLN A 152 -1.89 20.21 10.70
N GLN A 153 -2.74 20.08 9.67
CA GLN A 153 -2.65 19.02 8.67
C GLN A 153 -1.33 19.11 7.89
N VAL A 154 -0.96 20.29 7.41
CA VAL A 154 0.33 20.55 6.74
C VAL A 154 1.52 20.21 7.65
N LEU A 155 1.49 20.64 8.91
CA LEU A 155 2.56 20.29 9.86
C LEU A 155 2.66 18.78 10.06
N LYS A 156 1.55 18.06 10.18
CA LYS A 156 1.57 16.60 10.30
C LYS A 156 2.04 15.89 9.04
N HIS A 157 1.82 16.47 7.87
CA HIS A 157 2.39 15.96 6.63
C HIS A 157 3.92 16.10 6.61
N ILE A 158 4.44 17.26 7.03
CA ILE A 158 5.88 17.50 7.15
C ILE A 158 6.50 16.58 8.23
N GLU A 159 5.85 16.41 9.39
CA GLU A 159 6.25 15.42 10.41
C GLU A 159 6.38 14.03 9.80
N GLY A 160 5.40 13.62 8.98
CA GLY A 160 5.40 12.35 8.26
C GLY A 160 6.60 12.16 7.33
N CYS A 161 6.91 13.17 6.51
CA CYS A 161 8.05 13.14 5.59
C CYS A 161 9.40 13.01 6.31
N ILE A 162 9.47 13.46 7.58
CA ILE A 162 10.64 13.29 8.43
C ILE A 162 10.65 11.90 9.09
N VAL A 163 9.61 11.58 9.84
CA VAL A 163 9.65 10.45 10.78
C VAL A 163 9.44 9.12 10.10
N ALA A 164 8.68 9.05 9.00
CA ALA A 164 8.36 7.77 8.38
C ALA A 164 9.60 7.09 7.77
N PRO A 165 10.44 7.77 6.94
CA PRO A 165 11.66 7.13 6.43
C PRO A 165 12.66 6.78 7.54
N ILE A 166 12.81 7.64 8.55
CA ILE A 166 13.66 7.36 9.72
C ILE A 166 13.14 6.11 10.45
N THR A 167 11.84 6.02 10.70
CA THR A 167 11.23 4.87 11.40
C THR A 167 11.44 3.57 10.65
N VAL A 168 11.27 3.58 9.31
CA VAL A 168 11.52 2.40 8.49
C VAL A 168 12.99 1.98 8.54
N MET A 169 13.91 2.92 8.36
CA MET A 169 15.35 2.65 8.44
C MET A 169 15.73 2.04 9.80
N LEU A 170 15.24 2.61 10.90
CA LEU A 170 15.50 2.10 12.26
C LEU A 170 14.89 0.70 12.48
N GLY A 171 13.71 0.45 11.91
CA GLY A 171 13.05 -0.85 11.99
C GLY A 171 13.76 -1.94 11.19
N VAL A 172 14.16 -1.64 9.96
CA VAL A 172 14.90 -2.58 9.09
C VAL A 172 16.28 -2.89 9.68
N ASN A 173 16.96 -1.90 10.25
CA ASN A 173 18.29 -2.06 10.87
C ASN A 173 18.25 -2.55 12.33
N GLY A 174 17.10 -3.05 12.80
CA GLY A 174 17.00 -3.73 14.08
C GLY A 174 17.10 -2.85 15.34
N LEU A 175 16.99 -1.51 15.26
CA LEU A 175 16.94 -0.67 16.48
C LEU A 175 15.74 -1.07 17.35
N PHE A 176 14.64 -1.48 16.74
CA PHE A 176 13.45 -1.90 17.46
C PHE A 176 13.51 -3.36 17.95
N HIS A 177 14.72 -3.92 18.06
CA HIS A 177 14.93 -5.19 18.76
C HIS A 177 14.65 -5.04 20.26
N LYS A 178 14.22 -6.13 20.90
CA LYS A 178 13.74 -6.15 22.30
C LYS A 178 14.72 -5.49 23.29
N TYR A 179 16.02 -5.66 23.07
CA TYR A 179 17.09 -5.07 23.88
C TYR A 179 16.96 -3.55 24.03
N PHE A 180 16.91 -2.80 22.92
CA PHE A 180 16.82 -1.34 22.96
C PHE A 180 15.43 -0.82 23.37
N MET A 181 14.39 -1.65 23.24
CA MET A 181 13.03 -1.27 23.66
C MET A 181 12.83 -1.35 25.17
N GLU A 182 13.59 -2.18 25.88
CA GLU A 182 13.41 -2.44 27.31
C GLU A 182 14.46 -1.75 28.20
N ALA A 183 15.60 -1.34 27.63
CA ALA A 183 16.68 -0.65 28.32
C ALA A 183 16.88 0.79 27.82
N SER A 184 17.50 1.63 28.66
CA SER A 184 18.06 2.91 28.21
C SER A 184 19.31 2.64 27.37
N PHE A 185 19.54 3.45 26.35
CA PHE A 185 20.72 3.34 25.47
C PHE A 185 21.28 4.72 25.12
N SER A 186 22.57 4.76 24.84
CA SER A 186 23.31 5.91 24.29
C SER A 186 23.39 5.84 22.76
N ALA A 187 23.74 6.94 22.09
CA ALA A 187 23.83 6.95 20.63
C ALA A 187 24.98 6.05 20.13
N GLU A 188 26.05 5.98 20.92
CA GLU A 188 27.28 5.21 20.73
C GLU A 188 27.03 3.69 20.71
N GLU A 189 26.03 3.23 21.46
CA GLU A 189 25.65 1.80 21.50
C GLU A 189 25.00 1.32 20.20
N TYR A 190 24.50 2.22 19.36
CA TYR A 190 23.75 1.85 18.15
C TYR A 190 24.39 2.30 16.85
N HIS A 191 24.98 3.50 16.80
CA HIS A 191 25.41 4.12 15.55
C HIS A 191 26.91 4.43 15.53
N LYS A 192 27.56 4.19 14.37
CA LYS A 192 29.00 4.45 14.18
C LYS A 192 29.36 5.95 14.20
N ASP A 193 28.39 6.80 13.90
CA ASP A 193 28.47 8.27 14.05
C ASP A 193 27.44 8.73 15.10
N PRO A 194 27.80 8.68 16.40
CA PRO A 194 26.86 8.96 17.50
C PRO A 194 26.43 10.43 17.56
N GLU A 195 27.32 11.36 17.25
CA GLU A 195 27.02 12.80 17.32
C GLU A 195 25.95 13.21 16.31
N SER A 196 26.03 12.71 15.07
CA SER A 196 24.98 12.95 14.08
C SER A 196 23.68 12.23 14.45
N PHE A 197 23.77 10.97 14.89
CA PHE A 197 22.60 10.18 15.25
C PHE A 197 21.80 10.76 16.43
N LYS A 198 22.50 11.38 17.39
CA LYS A 198 21.92 12.11 18.52
C LYS A 198 20.92 13.18 18.08
N LYS A 199 21.13 13.82 16.93
CA LYS A 199 20.20 14.81 16.38
C LYS A 199 18.84 14.20 16.05
N ILE A 200 18.82 12.97 15.54
CA ILE A 200 17.58 12.21 15.27
C ILE A 200 16.91 11.81 16.59
N LEU A 201 17.67 11.28 17.53
CA LEU A 201 17.15 10.88 18.83
C LEU A 201 16.57 12.09 19.61
N ASP A 202 17.21 13.25 19.51
CA ASP A 202 16.74 14.50 20.12
C ASP A 202 15.44 14.98 19.47
N PHE A 203 15.33 14.92 18.15
CA PHE A 203 14.09 15.23 17.46
C PHE A 203 12.96 14.26 17.82
N LEU A 204 13.24 12.95 17.86
CA LEU A 204 12.26 11.96 18.29
C LEU A 204 11.90 12.12 19.78
N SER A 205 12.82 12.59 20.62
CA SER A 205 12.55 12.96 22.02
C SER A 205 11.63 14.19 22.10
N TYR A 206 11.84 15.20 21.25
CA TYR A 206 10.95 16.35 21.13
C TYR A 206 9.53 15.91 20.74
N LEU A 207 9.39 14.93 19.84
CA LEU A 207 8.11 14.31 19.51
C LEU A 207 7.56 13.38 20.62
N GLY A 208 8.30 13.18 21.70
CA GLY A 208 7.91 12.37 22.86
C GLY A 208 8.06 10.87 22.67
N TRP A 209 8.87 10.40 21.71
CA TRP A 209 9.13 8.97 21.50
C TRP A 209 10.15 8.46 22.53
N PHE A 210 11.06 9.32 22.96
CA PHE A 210 12.07 9.01 23.96
C PHE A 210 12.03 10.01 25.12
N LYS A 211 12.42 9.55 26.31
CA LYS A 211 12.89 10.38 27.41
C LYS A 211 14.41 10.42 27.37
N LYS A 212 14.98 11.62 27.40
CA LYS A 212 16.43 11.83 27.47
C LYS A 212 16.86 12.11 28.91
N LYS A 213 17.83 11.36 29.44
CA LYS A 213 18.42 11.56 30.77
C LYS A 213 19.91 11.27 30.73
N ASN A 214 20.73 12.25 31.12
CA ASN A 214 22.20 12.13 31.18
C ASN A 214 22.83 11.61 29.87
N GLY A 215 22.32 12.05 28.72
CA GLY A 215 22.80 11.61 27.40
C GLY A 215 22.19 10.29 26.90
N ASN A 216 21.49 9.54 27.76
CA ASN A 216 20.83 8.29 27.39
C ASN A 216 19.36 8.52 27.02
N TYR A 217 18.84 7.64 26.16
CA TYR A 217 17.48 7.63 25.64
C TYR A 217 16.73 6.40 26.12
N GLN A 218 15.49 6.59 26.54
CA GLN A 218 14.59 5.51 26.92
C GLN A 218 13.27 5.67 26.19
N PHE A 219 12.75 4.61 25.58
CA PHE A 219 11.45 4.68 24.92
C PHE A 219 10.34 5.08 25.91
N THR A 220 9.43 5.94 25.44
CA THR A 220 8.15 6.16 26.10
C THR A 220 7.13 5.12 25.63
N ASP A 221 6.01 5.02 26.33
CA ASP A 221 4.84 4.26 25.87
C ASP A 221 4.42 4.66 24.43
N LYS A 222 4.50 5.94 24.09
CA LYS A 222 4.25 6.49 22.76
C LYS A 222 5.30 6.02 21.75
N GLY A 223 6.58 6.10 22.08
CA GLY A 223 7.66 5.62 21.22
C GLY A 223 7.57 4.13 20.93
N LEU A 224 7.33 3.31 21.97
CA LEU A 224 7.10 1.86 21.82
C LEU A 224 5.91 1.55 20.91
N PHE A 225 4.86 2.37 20.94
CA PHE A 225 3.70 2.18 20.08
C PHE A 225 4.06 2.29 18.59
N PHE A 226 4.88 3.29 18.23
CA PHE A 226 5.34 3.51 16.85
C PHE A 226 6.41 2.50 16.44
N ALA A 227 7.38 2.19 17.30
CA ALA A 227 8.41 1.19 17.04
C ALA A 227 7.79 -0.18 16.68
N LYS A 228 6.81 -0.64 17.46
CA LYS A 228 6.06 -1.89 17.21
C LYS A 228 5.20 -1.86 15.94
N ARG A 229 5.06 -0.70 15.29
CA ARG A 229 4.27 -0.49 14.05
C ARG A 229 5.09 0.14 12.94
N ALA A 230 6.42 0.05 13.02
CA ALA A 230 7.31 0.63 12.02
C ALA A 230 7.02 0.11 10.60
N SER A 231 6.65 -1.16 10.47
CA SER A 231 6.25 -1.79 9.20
C SER A 231 5.04 -1.13 8.53
N ALA A 232 4.15 -0.48 9.28
CA ALA A 232 3.00 0.23 8.72
C ALA A 232 3.43 1.43 7.84
N TYR A 233 4.66 1.93 7.98
CA TYR A 233 5.24 2.94 7.11
C TYR A 233 5.93 2.36 5.87
N GLY A 234 6.28 1.07 5.90
CA GLY A 234 7.16 0.45 4.91
C GLY A 234 6.62 0.50 3.49
N VAL A 235 5.31 0.24 3.30
CA VAL A 235 4.70 0.29 1.97
C VAL A 235 4.80 1.70 1.39
N THR A 236 4.29 2.73 2.07
CA THR A 236 4.33 4.11 1.53
C THR A 236 5.76 4.62 1.32
N VAL A 237 6.67 4.37 2.26
CA VAL A 237 8.08 4.78 2.13
C VAL A 237 8.77 4.04 0.97
N SER A 238 8.39 2.79 0.68
CA SER A 238 8.99 2.06 -0.45
C SER A 238 8.72 2.70 -1.81
N TYR A 239 7.68 3.53 -1.94
CA TYR A 239 7.34 4.28 -3.15
C TYR A 239 7.97 5.67 -3.24
N LEU A 240 8.92 6.04 -2.36
CA LEU A 240 9.67 7.29 -2.51
C LEU A 240 10.28 7.48 -3.92
N PRO A 241 10.83 6.45 -4.61
CA PRO A 241 11.26 6.62 -6.00
C PRO A 241 10.15 7.11 -6.94
N THR A 242 8.91 6.68 -6.72
CA THR A 242 7.74 7.19 -7.46
C THR A 242 7.42 8.63 -7.09
N PHE A 243 7.30 8.94 -5.80
CA PHE A 243 6.90 10.26 -5.33
C PHE A 243 7.90 11.37 -5.70
N LEU A 244 9.19 11.04 -5.77
CA LEU A 244 10.23 12.01 -6.17
C LEU A 244 10.26 12.28 -7.67
N GLN A 245 9.59 11.47 -8.49
CA GLN A 245 9.49 11.64 -9.95
C GLN A 245 8.16 12.26 -10.39
N LEU A 246 7.37 12.83 -9.47
CA LEU A 246 6.05 13.38 -9.82
C LEU A 246 6.10 14.52 -10.83
N ASP A 247 7.17 15.31 -10.90
CA ASP A 247 7.31 16.32 -11.95
C ASP A 247 7.32 15.69 -13.36
N GLU A 248 8.05 14.59 -13.53
CA GLU A 248 8.13 13.83 -14.78
C GLU A 248 6.84 13.04 -15.03
N LEU A 249 6.30 12.37 -14.01
CA LEU A 249 5.05 11.63 -14.16
C LEU A 249 3.89 12.56 -14.52
N LEU A 250 3.76 13.72 -13.86
CA LEU A 250 2.64 14.62 -14.12
C LEU A 250 2.81 15.45 -15.40
N PHE A 251 4.02 15.89 -15.73
CA PHE A 251 4.24 16.91 -16.78
C PHE A 251 5.36 16.59 -17.78
N GLY A 252 6.02 15.45 -17.63
CA GLY A 252 7.14 15.03 -18.48
C GLY A 252 6.92 13.63 -19.03
N ASN A 253 7.94 12.78 -18.93
CA ASN A 253 7.86 11.41 -19.44
C ASN A 253 7.13 10.47 -18.47
N PRO A 254 5.91 9.99 -18.78
CA PRO A 254 5.18 9.08 -17.90
C PRO A 254 5.83 7.69 -17.78
N LEU A 255 6.83 7.38 -18.61
CA LEU A 255 7.55 6.11 -18.60
C LEU A 255 8.92 6.19 -17.89
N VAL A 256 9.24 7.30 -17.22
CA VAL A 256 10.55 7.52 -16.57
C VAL A 256 10.92 6.41 -15.57
N LEU A 257 9.91 5.81 -14.92
CA LEU A 257 10.09 4.72 -13.95
C LEU A 257 9.84 3.31 -14.52
N LYS A 258 9.63 3.19 -15.83
CA LYS A 258 9.43 1.88 -16.46
C LYS A 258 10.75 1.10 -16.45
N SER A 259 10.76 -0.06 -15.81
CA SER A 259 11.87 -1.02 -15.90
C SER A 259 11.74 -1.87 -17.17
N LYS A 260 12.89 -2.30 -17.72
CA LYS A 260 12.90 -3.30 -18.79
C LYS A 260 12.75 -4.70 -18.20
N ASP A 261 12.42 -5.68 -19.03
CA ASP A 261 12.34 -7.08 -18.61
C ASP A 261 13.68 -7.54 -18.03
N GLY A 262 13.64 -8.07 -16.81
CA GLY A 262 14.83 -8.51 -16.08
C GLY A 262 15.59 -7.41 -15.32
N GLU A 263 15.20 -6.13 -15.43
CA GLU A 263 15.73 -5.06 -14.58
C GLU A 263 14.99 -5.00 -13.24
N THR A 264 15.68 -4.55 -12.19
CA THR A 264 15.05 -4.20 -10.92
C THR A 264 14.01 -3.08 -11.13
N GLU A 265 12.92 -3.14 -10.38
CA GLU A 265 11.86 -2.14 -10.42
C GLU A 265 12.38 -0.77 -9.97
N LYS A 266 12.21 0.25 -10.81
CA LYS A 266 12.67 1.62 -10.53
C LYS A 266 11.69 2.43 -9.67
N HIS A 267 10.41 2.08 -9.74
CA HIS A 267 9.33 2.84 -9.10
C HIS A 267 9.19 2.55 -7.59
N VAL A 268 9.78 1.46 -7.08
CA VAL A 268 9.59 1.01 -5.71
C VAL A 268 10.84 0.28 -5.17
N HIS A 269 11.18 0.51 -3.90
CA HIS A 269 12.14 -0.32 -3.18
C HIS A 269 11.49 -1.64 -2.77
N ARG A 270 11.58 -2.65 -3.65
CA ARG A 270 10.84 -3.93 -3.50
C ARG A 270 11.11 -4.64 -2.17
N GLU A 271 12.35 -4.71 -1.70
CA GLU A 271 12.67 -5.37 -0.41
C GLU A 271 11.98 -4.68 0.77
N MET A 272 11.98 -3.35 0.81
CA MET A 272 11.27 -2.57 1.82
C MET A 272 9.76 -2.74 1.70
N ASN A 273 9.24 -2.78 0.47
CA ASN A 273 7.82 -2.99 0.23
C ASN A 273 7.35 -4.32 0.81
N VAL A 274 8.11 -5.39 0.59
CA VAL A 274 7.88 -6.74 1.16
C VAL A 274 7.98 -6.74 2.68
N TRP A 275 8.98 -6.04 3.25
CA TRP A 275 9.10 -5.90 4.71
C TRP A 275 7.90 -5.15 5.31
N GLY A 276 7.44 -4.08 4.66
CA GLY A 276 6.29 -3.29 5.08
C GLY A 276 4.98 -4.07 5.03
N SER A 277 4.74 -4.80 3.95
CA SER A 277 3.51 -5.59 3.76
C SER A 277 3.43 -6.77 4.75
N GLY A 278 4.53 -7.47 5.02
CA GLY A 278 4.56 -8.60 5.96
C GLY A 278 4.09 -8.26 7.38
N GLY A 279 4.30 -7.03 7.84
CA GLY A 279 3.84 -6.57 9.17
C GLY A 279 2.32 -6.38 9.30
N ALA A 280 1.60 -6.19 8.19
CA ALA A 280 0.15 -5.96 8.18
C ALA A 280 -0.68 -7.26 8.25
N HIS A 281 -0.07 -8.41 7.96
CA HIS A 281 -0.79 -9.64 7.63
C HIS A 281 -1.41 -10.38 8.82
N SER A 282 -0.85 -10.26 10.02
CA SER A 282 -1.26 -11.06 11.20
C SER A 282 -2.75 -10.95 11.58
N THR A 283 -3.42 -9.83 11.26
CA THR A 283 -4.86 -9.67 11.54
C THR A 283 -5.72 -10.34 10.48
N TYR A 284 -5.33 -10.26 9.22
CA TYR A 284 -6.07 -10.85 8.09
C TYR A 284 -5.90 -12.37 8.08
N PHE A 285 -4.71 -12.86 8.44
CA PHE A 285 -4.42 -14.29 8.50
C PHE A 285 -5.34 -15.03 9.45
N LYS A 286 -5.81 -14.42 10.56
CA LYS A 286 -6.80 -15.07 11.43
C LYS A 286 -8.11 -15.43 10.72
N VAL A 287 -8.54 -14.62 9.75
CA VAL A 287 -9.74 -14.91 8.95
C VAL A 287 -9.44 -16.03 7.94
N ILE A 288 -8.26 -15.97 7.32
CA ILE A 288 -7.77 -17.04 6.43
C ILE A 288 -7.72 -18.38 7.15
N ASP A 289 -7.14 -18.42 8.36
CA ASP A 289 -6.98 -19.63 9.16
C ASP A 289 -8.32 -20.33 9.37
N GLN A 290 -9.38 -19.56 9.65
CA GLN A 290 -10.73 -20.12 9.81
C GLN A 290 -11.23 -20.79 8.52
N VAL A 291 -10.96 -20.20 7.36
CA VAL A 291 -11.32 -20.78 6.06
C VAL A 291 -10.53 -22.07 5.81
N ILE A 292 -9.22 -22.03 6.01
CA ILE A 292 -8.32 -23.17 5.83
C ILE A 292 -8.75 -24.33 6.74
N ILE A 293 -8.91 -24.07 8.04
CA ILE A 293 -9.32 -25.08 9.02
C ILE A 293 -10.66 -25.71 8.62
N LYS A 294 -11.63 -24.90 8.18
CA LYS A 294 -12.93 -25.40 7.75
C LYS A 294 -12.84 -26.30 6.51
N LEU A 295 -12.07 -25.89 5.49
CA LEU A 295 -11.95 -26.65 4.24
C LEU A 295 -11.22 -27.97 4.44
N PHE A 296 -10.12 -27.97 5.19
CA PHE A 296 -9.29 -29.16 5.42
C PHE A 296 -9.75 -30.04 6.60
N ASN A 297 -10.91 -29.75 7.19
CA ASN A 297 -11.64 -30.61 8.13
C ASN A 297 -12.84 -31.34 7.51
N LYS A 298 -13.12 -31.13 6.22
CA LYS A 298 -14.15 -31.87 5.48
C LYS A 298 -13.75 -33.34 5.25
N PRO A 299 -14.68 -34.23 4.82
CA PRO A 299 -14.31 -35.53 4.25
C PRO A 299 -13.23 -35.39 3.18
N ILE A 300 -12.28 -36.33 3.12
CA ILE A 300 -11.03 -36.18 2.34
C ILE A 300 -11.27 -35.95 0.84
N ASP A 301 -12.33 -36.54 0.30
CA ASP A 301 -12.80 -36.42 -1.08
C ASP A 301 -13.47 -35.08 -1.40
N GLU A 302 -13.90 -34.34 -0.38
CA GLU A 302 -14.44 -32.98 -0.49
C GLU A 302 -13.37 -31.88 -0.24
N GLN A 303 -12.14 -32.26 0.10
CA GLN A 303 -11.06 -31.31 0.35
C GLN A 303 -10.34 -30.92 -0.94
N PRO A 304 -9.74 -29.70 -0.99
CA PRO A 304 -8.70 -29.42 -1.96
C PRO A 304 -7.56 -30.45 -1.82
N LYS A 305 -6.95 -30.84 -2.95
CA LYS A 305 -5.74 -31.69 -2.92
C LYS A 305 -4.51 -30.93 -2.40
N GLY A 306 -4.57 -29.61 -2.43
CA GLY A 306 -3.51 -28.73 -1.95
C GLY A 306 -3.85 -27.27 -2.19
N ILE A 307 -2.82 -26.44 -2.28
CA ILE A 307 -2.94 -24.98 -2.32
C ILE A 307 -2.03 -24.42 -3.39
N LEU A 308 -2.54 -23.43 -4.11
CA LEU A 308 -1.73 -22.55 -4.94
C LEU A 308 -1.76 -21.13 -4.40
N ASP A 309 -0.59 -20.55 -4.14
CA ASP A 309 -0.41 -19.13 -3.84
C ASP A 309 0.13 -18.39 -5.07
N MET A 310 -0.72 -17.57 -5.70
CA MET A 310 -0.35 -16.74 -6.85
C MET A 310 0.20 -15.39 -6.35
N GLY A 311 1.40 -15.04 -6.80
CA GLY A 311 2.21 -13.94 -6.24
C GLY A 311 2.85 -14.32 -4.91
N CYS A 312 3.45 -15.52 -4.85
CA CYS A 312 3.94 -16.09 -3.58
C CYS A 312 5.05 -15.30 -2.89
N GLY A 313 5.69 -14.33 -3.57
CA GLY A 313 6.65 -13.41 -2.98
C GLY A 313 7.85 -14.10 -2.35
N ASN A 314 7.87 -14.21 -1.01
CA ASN A 314 8.94 -14.89 -0.27
C ASN A 314 8.52 -16.26 0.30
N GLY A 315 7.31 -16.75 0.00
CA GLY A 315 6.79 -18.04 0.47
C GLY A 315 6.23 -18.06 1.89
N ALA A 316 6.26 -16.93 2.62
CA ALA A 316 5.83 -16.89 4.02
C ALA A 316 4.35 -17.26 4.20
N PHE A 317 3.49 -16.93 3.22
CA PHE A 317 2.07 -17.26 3.31
C PHE A 317 1.80 -18.75 3.05
N ILE A 318 2.51 -19.36 2.09
CA ILE A 318 2.47 -20.81 1.87
C ILE A 318 2.90 -21.55 3.15
N GLN A 319 4.01 -21.13 3.75
CA GLN A 319 4.50 -21.71 5.00
C GLN A 319 3.42 -21.59 6.10
N HIS A 320 2.87 -20.40 6.30
CA HIS A 320 1.83 -20.17 7.29
C HIS A 320 0.61 -21.08 7.08
N ILE A 321 0.11 -21.20 5.85
CA ILE A 321 -1.05 -22.06 5.59
C ILE A 321 -0.70 -23.54 5.81
N PHE A 322 0.49 -23.99 5.40
CA PHE A 322 0.94 -25.35 5.67
C PHE A 322 0.94 -25.66 7.16
N ASP A 323 1.55 -24.78 7.98
CA ASP A 323 1.59 -24.93 9.44
C ASP A 323 0.18 -25.00 10.06
N VAL A 324 -0.76 -24.19 9.54
CA VAL A 324 -2.17 -24.24 9.96
C VAL A 324 -2.80 -25.59 9.60
N ILE A 325 -2.59 -26.11 8.39
CA ILE A 325 -3.15 -27.40 7.98
C ILE A 325 -2.55 -28.53 8.81
N GLU A 326 -1.22 -28.59 8.90
CA GLU A 326 -0.48 -29.63 9.59
C GLU A 326 -0.89 -29.74 11.07
N HIS A 327 -0.96 -28.60 11.77
CA HIS A 327 -1.15 -28.61 13.21
C HIS A 327 -2.61 -28.45 13.67
N GLN A 328 -3.51 -27.93 12.83
CA GLN A 328 -4.86 -27.51 13.27
C GLN A 328 -6.01 -28.17 12.50
N THR A 329 -5.74 -29.17 11.66
CA THR A 329 -6.78 -29.82 10.84
C THR A 329 -6.74 -31.35 10.88
N LEU A 330 -7.83 -31.99 10.47
CA LEU A 330 -7.92 -33.43 10.27
C LEU A 330 -6.99 -33.88 9.14
N ARG A 331 -6.89 -33.09 8.06
CA ARG A 331 -5.94 -33.35 6.97
C ARG A 331 -4.49 -33.43 7.46
N GLY A 332 -4.11 -32.57 8.41
CA GLY A 332 -2.77 -32.57 9.03
C GLY A 332 -2.39 -33.93 9.64
N LYS A 333 -3.37 -34.69 10.16
CA LYS A 333 -3.15 -36.03 10.74
C LYS A 333 -3.04 -37.14 9.69
N MET A 334 -3.23 -36.81 8.41
CA MET A 334 -3.35 -37.76 7.30
C MET A 334 -2.38 -37.42 6.15
N LEU A 335 -1.41 -36.54 6.37
CA LEU A 335 -0.50 -36.06 5.30
C LEU A 335 0.38 -37.17 4.70
N GLU A 336 0.62 -38.26 5.43
CA GLU A 336 1.34 -39.42 4.89
C GLU A 336 0.53 -40.17 3.82
N GLU A 337 -0.78 -40.37 4.05
CA GLU A 337 -1.67 -41.06 3.11
C GLU A 337 -2.21 -40.11 2.02
N TYR A 338 -2.46 -38.84 2.39
CA TYR A 338 -3.00 -37.80 1.53
C TYR A 338 -2.12 -36.54 1.60
N PRO A 339 -0.94 -36.53 0.94
CA PRO A 339 -0.05 -35.37 0.96
C PRO A 339 -0.70 -34.13 0.35
N LEU A 340 -0.23 -32.94 0.75
CA LEU A 340 -0.66 -31.66 0.16
C LEU A 340 0.16 -31.36 -1.10
N LEU A 341 -0.54 -30.92 -2.15
CA LEU A 341 0.10 -30.31 -3.31
C LEU A 341 0.28 -28.81 -3.07
N LEU A 342 1.46 -28.40 -2.60
CA LEU A 342 1.77 -26.98 -2.40
C LEU A 342 2.39 -26.38 -3.66
N VAL A 343 1.85 -25.27 -4.13
CA VAL A 343 2.35 -24.53 -5.29
C VAL A 343 2.53 -23.05 -4.95
N GLY A 344 3.73 -22.53 -5.18
CA GLY A 344 3.99 -21.10 -5.21
C GLY A 344 4.22 -20.63 -6.64
N ALA A 345 3.41 -19.69 -7.11
CA ALA A 345 3.53 -19.10 -8.44
C ALA A 345 3.88 -17.62 -8.35
N ASP A 346 4.82 -17.15 -9.16
CA ASP A 346 5.19 -15.74 -9.24
C ASP A 346 5.79 -15.41 -10.61
N PHE A 347 5.49 -14.23 -11.14
CA PHE A 347 6.02 -13.76 -12.41
C PHE A 347 7.48 -13.28 -12.27
N ASN A 348 7.90 -12.93 -11.04
CA ASN A 348 9.23 -12.46 -10.73
C ASN A 348 10.17 -13.61 -10.33
N LYS A 349 11.21 -13.85 -11.13
CA LYS A 349 12.18 -14.93 -10.90
C LYS A 349 12.97 -14.78 -9.59
N ALA A 350 13.18 -13.56 -9.10
CA ALA A 350 13.86 -13.33 -7.82
C ALA A 350 12.98 -13.76 -6.64
N ALA A 351 11.67 -13.47 -6.70
CA ALA A 351 10.69 -13.95 -5.72
C ALA A 351 10.69 -15.49 -5.67
N LEU A 352 10.62 -16.17 -6.82
CA LEU A 352 10.70 -17.63 -6.89
C LEU A 352 11.97 -18.21 -6.22
N LYS A 353 13.12 -17.56 -6.41
CA LYS A 353 14.38 -18.00 -5.78
C LYS A 353 14.32 -17.87 -4.26
N VAL A 354 13.77 -16.77 -3.74
CA VAL A 354 13.60 -16.54 -2.30
C VAL A 354 12.59 -17.51 -1.71
N THR A 355 11.44 -17.70 -2.36
CA THR A 355 10.41 -18.67 -1.95
C THR A 355 10.98 -20.08 -1.83
N ARG A 356 11.72 -20.56 -2.85
CA ARG A 356 12.37 -21.88 -2.78
C ARG A 356 13.31 -22.00 -1.59
N ALA A 357 14.18 -21.02 -1.38
CA ALA A 357 15.13 -21.03 -0.28
C ALA A 357 14.44 -21.06 1.10
N ASN A 358 13.37 -20.27 1.26
CA ASN A 358 12.62 -20.20 2.52
C ASN A 358 11.84 -21.48 2.79
N LEU A 359 11.15 -22.04 1.79
CA LEU A 359 10.39 -23.27 1.96
C LEU A 359 11.30 -24.48 2.23
N ILE A 360 12.44 -24.58 1.54
CA ILE A 360 13.46 -25.61 1.83
C ILE A 360 13.98 -25.47 3.26
N LYS A 361 14.26 -24.24 3.70
CA LYS A 361 14.71 -23.98 5.07
C LYS A 361 13.66 -24.32 6.13
N ALA A 362 12.38 -24.23 5.77
CA ALA A 362 11.25 -24.61 6.61
C ALA A 362 10.89 -26.10 6.51
N ASP A 363 11.63 -26.90 5.73
CA ASP A 363 11.35 -28.31 5.45
C ASP A 363 9.97 -28.55 4.80
N ILE A 364 9.51 -27.59 3.99
CA ILE A 364 8.23 -27.65 3.29
C ILE A 364 8.47 -27.96 1.81
N TRP A 365 7.88 -29.06 1.33
CA TRP A 365 7.95 -29.43 -0.08
C TRP A 365 6.85 -28.75 -0.89
N ALA A 366 7.25 -27.85 -1.81
CA ALA A 366 6.35 -27.16 -2.72
C ALA A 366 6.92 -27.05 -4.14
N LYS A 367 6.03 -27.00 -5.14
CA LYS A 367 6.38 -26.64 -6.51
C LYS A 367 6.39 -25.12 -6.64
N VAL A 368 7.56 -24.56 -6.94
CA VAL A 368 7.72 -23.12 -7.12
C VAL A 368 7.97 -22.83 -8.59
N ILE A 369 6.99 -22.23 -9.26
CA ILE A 369 6.93 -22.12 -10.72
C ILE A 369 6.68 -20.68 -11.16
N TRP A 370 7.01 -20.38 -12.41
CA TRP A 370 6.66 -19.09 -13.00
C TRP A 370 5.15 -19.05 -13.26
N GLY A 371 4.51 -17.93 -12.97
CA GLY A 371 3.09 -17.74 -13.25
C GLY A 371 2.70 -16.27 -13.29
N ASP A 372 1.81 -15.91 -14.20
CA ASP A 372 1.24 -14.58 -14.32
C ASP A 372 -0.24 -14.63 -13.94
N ILE A 373 -0.66 -13.74 -13.03
CA ILE A 373 -2.05 -13.67 -12.59
C ILE A 373 -3.01 -13.40 -13.76
N GLY A 374 -2.56 -12.75 -14.84
CA GLY A 374 -3.37 -12.50 -16.04
C GLY A 374 -3.54 -13.73 -16.95
N ARG A 375 -2.78 -14.81 -16.72
CA ARG A 375 -2.69 -16.02 -17.56
C ARG A 375 -2.88 -17.32 -16.77
N PRO A 376 -4.03 -17.52 -16.09
CA PRO A 376 -4.32 -18.78 -15.41
C PRO A 376 -4.38 -19.99 -16.34
N ASP A 377 -4.65 -19.77 -17.63
CA ASP A 377 -4.61 -20.79 -18.68
C ASP A 377 -3.22 -21.40 -18.86
N LEU A 378 -2.19 -20.55 -18.88
CA LEU A 378 -0.80 -20.98 -19.00
C LEU A 378 -0.36 -21.69 -17.71
N LEU A 379 -0.69 -21.12 -16.55
CA LEU A 379 -0.39 -21.73 -15.26
C LEU A 379 -0.99 -23.14 -15.12
N ALA A 380 -2.27 -23.30 -15.50
CA ALA A 380 -2.94 -24.59 -15.45
C ALA A 380 -2.31 -25.61 -16.41
N LYS A 381 -1.92 -25.17 -17.61
CA LYS A 381 -1.22 -26.00 -18.59
C LYS A 381 0.12 -26.49 -18.03
N ASP A 382 0.95 -25.59 -17.53
CA ASP A 382 2.29 -25.90 -17.02
C ASP A 382 2.20 -26.83 -15.81
N LEU A 383 1.26 -26.60 -14.88
CA LEU A 383 1.03 -27.49 -13.74
C LEU A 383 0.65 -28.91 -14.14
N ARG A 384 -0.20 -29.04 -15.15
CA ARG A 384 -0.64 -30.34 -15.64
C ARG A 384 0.48 -31.07 -16.37
N GLU A 385 1.16 -30.39 -17.29
CA GLU A 385 2.19 -31.00 -18.16
C GLU A 385 3.46 -31.36 -17.38
N ASP A 386 3.93 -30.48 -16.50
CA ASP A 386 5.22 -30.67 -15.82
C ASP A 386 5.10 -31.41 -14.48
N TYR A 387 3.93 -31.36 -13.83
CA TYR A 387 3.75 -31.87 -12.47
C TYR A 387 2.55 -32.78 -12.28
N ASN A 388 1.71 -32.98 -13.31
CA ASN A 388 0.46 -33.74 -13.22
C ASN A 388 -0.47 -33.19 -12.11
N ILE A 389 -0.50 -31.86 -11.95
CA ILE A 389 -1.36 -31.16 -11.00
C ILE A 389 -2.44 -30.41 -11.77
N GLU A 390 -3.71 -30.71 -11.46
CA GLU A 390 -4.85 -29.98 -12.00
C GLU A 390 -5.11 -28.73 -11.14
N LEU A 391 -5.04 -27.54 -11.74
CA LEU A 391 -5.21 -26.27 -11.00
C LEU A 391 -6.57 -26.18 -10.27
N LYS A 392 -7.61 -26.73 -10.88
CA LYS A 392 -8.97 -26.81 -10.31
C LYS A 392 -9.08 -27.66 -9.05
N ASP A 393 -8.12 -28.55 -8.81
CA ASP A 393 -8.09 -29.43 -7.64
C ASP A 393 -7.49 -28.74 -6.40
N LEU A 394 -6.98 -27.51 -6.56
CA LEU A 394 -6.31 -26.74 -5.51
C LEU A 394 -7.22 -25.63 -4.99
N LEU A 395 -7.07 -25.31 -3.71
CA LEU A 395 -7.54 -24.03 -3.19
C LEU A 395 -6.59 -22.95 -3.69
N ASN A 396 -7.12 -22.02 -4.47
CA ASN A 396 -6.34 -20.91 -4.99
C ASN A 396 -6.39 -19.77 -3.99
N VAL A 397 -5.21 -19.28 -3.58
CA VAL A 397 -5.04 -18.17 -2.66
C VAL A 397 -4.18 -17.09 -3.30
N ARG A 398 -4.44 -15.83 -2.95
CA ARG A 398 -3.56 -14.71 -3.31
C ARG A 398 -3.80 -13.51 -2.40
N THR A 399 -2.74 -12.75 -2.16
CA THR A 399 -2.80 -11.58 -1.28
C THR A 399 -2.32 -10.34 -2.01
N PHE A 400 -3.15 -9.29 -2.03
CA PHE A 400 -2.84 -7.97 -2.57
C PHE A 400 -2.32 -7.98 -4.02
N LEU A 401 -3.02 -8.69 -4.92
CA LEU A 401 -2.50 -8.96 -6.26
C LEU A 401 -3.43 -8.63 -7.42
N ASP A 402 -4.76 -8.78 -7.32
CA ASP A 402 -5.65 -8.53 -8.47
C ASP A 402 -5.64 -7.05 -8.88
N HIS A 403 -5.47 -6.14 -7.91
CA HIS A 403 -5.27 -4.72 -8.20
C HIS A 403 -3.92 -4.40 -8.89
N ASN A 404 -2.89 -5.23 -8.68
CA ASN A 404 -1.55 -5.04 -9.23
C ASN A 404 -1.31 -5.85 -10.52
N ARG A 405 -2.38 -6.41 -11.13
CA ARG A 405 -2.28 -7.07 -12.43
C ARG A 405 -1.89 -6.06 -13.51
N ILE A 406 -1.21 -6.54 -14.55
CA ILE A 406 -0.92 -5.72 -15.73
C ILE A 406 -2.24 -5.29 -16.36
N TRP A 407 -2.36 -4.02 -16.72
CA TRP A 407 -3.54 -3.51 -17.42
C TRP A 407 -3.78 -4.23 -18.73
N GLU A 408 -4.97 -4.80 -18.86
CA GLU A 408 -5.53 -5.28 -20.12
C GLU A 408 -6.85 -4.58 -20.37
N ALA A 409 -6.96 -3.95 -21.56
CA ALA A 409 -8.23 -3.38 -21.99
C ALA A 409 -9.25 -4.51 -22.23
N PRO A 410 -10.52 -4.35 -21.78
CA PRO A 410 -11.54 -5.36 -21.95
C PRO A 410 -11.80 -5.61 -23.44
N LYS A 411 -11.89 -6.88 -23.82
CA LYS A 411 -12.22 -7.31 -25.19
C LYS A 411 -13.71 -7.16 -25.49
N LYS A 412 -14.56 -7.21 -24.46
CA LYS A 412 -16.02 -7.12 -24.52
C LYS A 412 -16.51 -6.05 -23.54
N PRO A 413 -16.21 -4.76 -23.80
CA PRO A 413 -16.70 -3.69 -22.95
C PRO A 413 -18.23 -3.71 -22.93
N THR A 414 -18.79 -3.44 -21.76
CA THR A 414 -20.24 -3.40 -21.54
C THR A 414 -20.75 -1.95 -21.55
N ASN A 415 -22.07 -1.77 -21.52
CA ASN A 415 -22.69 -0.45 -21.35
C ASN A 415 -22.83 -0.04 -19.87
N ARG A 416 -22.01 -0.62 -18.97
CA ARG A 416 -22.08 -0.32 -17.54
C ARG A 416 -21.75 1.14 -17.28
N VAL A 417 -22.35 1.68 -16.22
CA VAL A 417 -21.94 2.95 -15.63
C VAL A 417 -21.38 2.62 -14.25
N SER A 418 -20.07 2.81 -14.11
CA SER A 418 -19.34 2.56 -12.88
C SER A 418 -19.81 3.47 -11.76
N ASN A 419 -19.83 2.94 -10.54
CA ASN A 419 -20.00 3.73 -9.32
C ASN A 419 -18.65 4.05 -8.65
N SER A 420 -17.54 3.59 -9.23
CA SER A 420 -16.21 3.83 -8.67
C SER A 420 -15.84 5.29 -8.78
N SER A 421 -15.25 5.78 -7.69
CA SER A 421 -14.63 7.08 -7.61
C SER A 421 -13.17 7.07 -8.09
N GLY A 422 -12.57 5.89 -8.28
CA GLY A 422 -11.13 5.71 -8.47
C GLY A 422 -10.53 6.58 -9.58
N ALA A 423 -9.27 6.99 -9.38
CA ALA A 423 -8.47 7.69 -10.37
C ALA A 423 -7.47 6.71 -11.00
N PHE A 424 -7.86 6.08 -12.10
CA PHE A 424 -7.05 5.05 -12.75
C PHE A 424 -6.19 5.61 -13.87
N ALA A 425 -4.94 5.15 -13.91
CA ALA A 425 -3.96 5.53 -14.90
C ALA A 425 -3.24 4.30 -15.45
N TYR A 426 -2.82 4.39 -16.71
CA TYR A 426 -1.85 3.47 -17.30
C TYR A 426 -0.91 4.27 -18.19
N LYS A 427 0.38 4.28 -17.84
CA LYS A 427 1.42 4.99 -18.60
C LYS A 427 1.07 6.46 -18.85
N GLY A 428 0.56 7.14 -17.83
CA GLY A 428 0.17 8.55 -17.88
C GLY A 428 -1.19 8.84 -18.51
N LYS A 429 -1.85 7.86 -19.14
CA LYS A 429 -3.20 8.03 -19.70
C LYS A 429 -4.25 7.71 -18.66
N ARG A 430 -5.32 8.50 -18.60
CA ARG A 430 -6.47 8.20 -17.75
C ARG A 430 -7.25 7.02 -18.34
N ILE A 431 -7.69 6.12 -17.46
CA ILE A 431 -8.55 5.00 -17.81
C ILE A 431 -9.98 5.30 -17.38
N ASN A 432 -10.95 4.97 -18.22
CA ASN A 432 -12.37 5.07 -17.89
C ASN A 432 -12.74 4.03 -16.82
N ASN A 433 -13.38 4.46 -15.73
CA ASN A 433 -13.76 3.58 -14.62
C ASN A 433 -14.67 2.43 -15.08
N ASN A 434 -15.53 2.64 -16.09
CA ASN A 434 -16.35 1.57 -16.68
C ASN A 434 -15.47 0.43 -17.25
N LEU A 435 -14.38 0.79 -17.92
CA LEU A 435 -13.45 -0.18 -18.51
C LEU A 435 -12.61 -0.91 -17.45
N VAL A 436 -12.34 -0.27 -16.31
CA VAL A 436 -11.62 -0.92 -15.20
C VAL A 436 -12.45 -2.03 -14.59
N GLU A 437 -13.76 -1.80 -14.39
CA GLU A 437 -14.69 -2.83 -13.96
C GLU A 437 -14.83 -3.95 -14.99
N ASP A 438 -14.97 -3.63 -16.30
CA ASP A 438 -15.01 -4.66 -17.36
C ASP A 438 -13.70 -5.46 -17.46
N SER A 439 -12.54 -4.80 -17.27
CA SER A 439 -11.24 -5.47 -17.23
C SER A 439 -11.15 -6.44 -16.04
N LEU A 440 -11.66 -6.06 -14.87
CA LEU A 440 -11.71 -6.95 -13.71
C LEU A 440 -12.69 -8.11 -13.96
N LEU A 441 -13.84 -7.86 -14.60
CA LEU A 441 -14.81 -8.90 -14.96
C LEU A 441 -14.15 -9.97 -15.83
N GLU A 442 -13.52 -9.57 -16.93
CA GLU A 442 -12.84 -10.50 -17.84
C GLU A 442 -11.68 -11.23 -17.15
N HIS A 443 -10.92 -10.55 -16.28
CA HIS A 443 -9.87 -11.16 -15.47
C HIS A 443 -10.41 -12.28 -14.57
N LEU A 444 -11.47 -12.01 -13.80
CA LEU A 444 -12.08 -13.01 -12.92
C LEU A 444 -12.72 -14.16 -13.70
N GLN A 445 -13.29 -13.90 -14.88
CA GLN A 445 -13.81 -14.93 -15.77
C GLN A 445 -12.72 -15.89 -16.28
N LYS A 446 -11.49 -15.40 -16.52
CA LYS A 446 -10.35 -16.28 -16.86
C LYS A 446 -10.03 -17.25 -15.72
N TRP A 447 -10.18 -16.81 -14.47
CA TRP A 447 -9.89 -17.61 -13.28
C TRP A 447 -11.02 -18.58 -12.91
N LYS A 448 -12.27 -18.22 -13.18
CA LYS A 448 -13.45 -18.99 -12.75
C LYS A 448 -13.33 -20.51 -12.96
N PRO A 449 -12.98 -21.04 -14.15
CA PRO A 449 -12.94 -22.50 -14.40
C PRO A 449 -11.96 -23.26 -13.50
N TYR A 450 -11.02 -22.55 -12.87
CA TYR A 450 -9.98 -23.13 -12.03
C TYR A 450 -10.25 -22.93 -10.53
N VAL A 451 -11.23 -22.12 -10.16
CA VAL A 451 -11.46 -21.75 -8.75
C VAL A 451 -12.89 -21.96 -8.30
N GLU A 452 -13.82 -22.23 -9.21
CA GLU A 452 -15.25 -22.36 -8.87
C GLU A 452 -15.55 -23.49 -7.87
N GLN A 453 -14.77 -24.57 -7.89
CA GLN A 453 -14.98 -25.75 -7.04
C GLN A 453 -14.60 -25.52 -5.56
N PHE A 454 -13.33 -25.20 -5.28
CA PHE A 454 -12.84 -25.03 -3.91
C PHE A 454 -12.82 -23.57 -3.44
N GLY A 455 -13.02 -22.65 -4.38
CA GLY A 455 -13.03 -21.22 -4.17
C GLY A 455 -11.67 -20.56 -4.44
N LEU A 456 -11.74 -19.24 -4.48
CA LEU A 456 -10.61 -18.34 -4.57
C LEU A 456 -10.57 -17.49 -3.30
N LEU A 457 -9.56 -17.71 -2.46
CA LEU A 457 -9.37 -17.00 -1.21
C LEU A 457 -8.44 -15.81 -1.41
N ILE A 458 -8.97 -14.59 -1.29
CA ILE A 458 -8.28 -13.36 -1.62
C ILE A 458 -8.22 -12.46 -0.39
N ILE A 459 -7.06 -11.87 -0.15
CA ILE A 459 -6.95 -10.63 0.62
C ILE A 459 -6.71 -9.51 -0.38
N GLU A 460 -7.58 -8.49 -0.42
CA GLU A 460 -7.46 -7.44 -1.43
C GLU A 460 -7.46 -6.03 -0.83
N LEU A 461 -6.75 -5.11 -1.49
CA LEU A 461 -6.66 -3.70 -1.20
C LEU A 461 -7.71 -2.91 -2.00
N HIS A 462 -8.29 -1.91 -1.36
CA HIS A 462 -9.41 -1.13 -1.87
C HIS A 462 -9.22 0.37 -1.62
N THR A 463 -9.83 1.16 -2.49
CA THR A 463 -10.00 2.60 -2.29
C THR A 463 -11.35 2.91 -1.64
N ILE A 464 -11.53 4.17 -1.21
CA ILE A 464 -12.81 4.74 -0.77
C ILE A 464 -12.99 6.13 -1.40
N ALA A 465 -14.22 6.65 -1.42
CA ALA A 465 -14.51 7.97 -2.00
C ALA A 465 -13.68 9.10 -1.34
N PRO A 466 -13.15 10.06 -2.11
CA PRO A 466 -12.30 11.13 -1.57
C PRO A 466 -13.04 12.02 -0.57
N GLU A 467 -14.35 12.23 -0.76
CA GLU A 467 -15.19 12.96 0.19
C GLU A 467 -15.31 12.22 1.53
N LEU A 468 -15.33 10.88 1.50
CA LEU A 468 -15.35 10.06 2.71
C LEU A 468 -13.98 10.08 3.40
N THR A 469 -12.90 10.03 2.63
CA THR A 469 -11.52 10.18 3.13
C THR A 469 -11.33 11.53 3.82
N ALA A 470 -11.74 12.62 3.19
CA ALA A 470 -11.60 13.98 3.72
C ALA A 470 -12.33 14.17 5.07
N LYS A 471 -13.49 13.53 5.24
CA LYS A 471 -14.25 13.55 6.50
C LYS A 471 -13.61 12.68 7.60
N ASN A 472 -12.66 11.82 7.25
CA ASN A 472 -12.08 10.79 8.12
C ASN A 472 -10.55 10.81 8.13
N ILE A 473 -9.94 11.98 7.94
CA ILE A 473 -8.50 12.19 8.12
C ILE A 473 -8.09 11.61 9.46
N SER A 474 -6.95 10.90 9.50
CA SER A 474 -6.43 10.18 10.67
C SER A 474 -7.20 8.92 11.09
N LYS A 475 -8.19 8.47 10.32
CA LYS A 475 -8.89 7.20 10.56
C LYS A 475 -8.68 6.17 9.45
N THR A 476 -8.09 6.58 8.33
CA THR A 476 -7.84 5.74 7.16
C THR A 476 -6.48 6.10 6.52
N ALA A 477 -5.88 5.16 5.81
CA ALA A 477 -4.67 5.36 5.00
C ALA A 477 -4.98 5.52 3.50
N ALA A 478 -6.26 5.75 3.15
CA ALA A 478 -6.73 5.77 1.77
C ALA A 478 -6.00 6.77 0.87
N THR A 479 -5.68 7.98 1.36
CA THR A 479 -4.94 8.97 0.55
C THR A 479 -3.57 8.43 0.12
N ALA A 480 -2.83 7.86 1.07
CA ALA A 480 -1.52 7.29 0.77
C ALA A 480 -1.62 6.11 -0.19
N TYR A 481 -2.59 5.22 -0.01
CA TYR A 481 -2.79 4.06 -0.88
C TYR A 481 -3.24 4.47 -2.29
N ASP A 482 -4.18 5.40 -2.42
CA ASP A 482 -4.60 5.94 -3.71
C ASP A 482 -3.42 6.54 -4.48
N ALA A 483 -2.53 7.24 -3.78
CA ALA A 483 -1.35 7.84 -4.40
C ALA A 483 -0.32 6.79 -4.80
N THR A 484 0.07 5.86 -3.90
CA THR A 484 1.08 4.85 -4.22
C THR A 484 0.63 3.97 -5.38
N HIS A 485 -0.63 3.54 -5.39
CA HIS A 485 -1.17 2.63 -6.39
C HIS A 485 -1.54 3.37 -7.69
N GLY A 486 -2.13 4.56 -7.60
CA GLY A 486 -2.50 5.36 -8.77
C GLY A 486 -1.31 5.84 -9.59
N TYR A 487 -0.21 6.25 -8.95
CA TYR A 487 1.01 6.65 -9.66
C TYR A 487 1.84 5.47 -10.19
N SER A 488 1.56 4.25 -9.76
CA SER A 488 2.27 3.04 -10.19
C SER A 488 1.41 2.11 -11.07
N ASP A 489 0.37 2.66 -11.71
CA ASP A 489 -0.51 1.93 -12.64
C ASP A 489 -1.19 0.70 -12.00
N GLN A 490 -1.70 0.84 -10.77
CA GLN A 490 -2.44 -0.19 -10.05
C GLN A 490 -3.92 0.19 -9.83
N TYR A 491 -4.79 -0.81 -9.75
CA TYR A 491 -6.25 -0.68 -9.95
C TYR A 491 -7.05 -1.08 -8.71
N ILE A 492 -6.89 -0.35 -7.61
CA ILE A 492 -7.66 -0.57 -6.38
C ILE A 492 -9.10 -0.04 -6.54
N LEU A 493 -10.09 -0.93 -6.44
CA LEU A 493 -11.52 -0.59 -6.52
C LEU A 493 -12.16 -0.61 -5.13
N GLU A 494 -13.25 0.13 -4.95
CA GLU A 494 -14.06 0.05 -3.73
C GLU A 494 -14.57 -1.37 -3.48
N VAL A 495 -14.63 -1.81 -2.21
CA VAL A 495 -15.00 -3.19 -1.84
C VAL A 495 -16.31 -3.65 -2.48
N ALA A 496 -17.34 -2.79 -2.44
CA ALA A 496 -18.66 -3.10 -3.00
C ALA A 496 -18.61 -3.33 -4.51
N ILE A 497 -17.73 -2.62 -5.23
CA ILE A 497 -17.57 -2.74 -6.68
C ILE A 497 -16.81 -4.00 -7.02
N PHE A 498 -15.72 -4.29 -6.30
CA PHE A 498 -14.97 -5.53 -6.48
C PHE A 498 -15.88 -6.76 -6.31
N ASN A 499 -16.66 -6.81 -5.23
CA ASN A 499 -17.56 -7.93 -4.96
C ASN A 499 -18.68 -8.03 -6.00
N LYS A 500 -19.27 -6.90 -6.42
CA LYS A 500 -20.27 -6.88 -7.49
C LYS A 500 -19.71 -7.45 -8.80
N VAL A 501 -18.51 -7.04 -9.20
CA VAL A 501 -17.85 -7.54 -10.41
C VAL A 501 -17.50 -9.03 -10.29
N ALA A 502 -17.09 -9.49 -9.10
CA ALA A 502 -16.87 -10.91 -8.85
C ALA A 502 -18.16 -11.74 -9.01
N GLU A 503 -19.29 -11.27 -8.47
CA GLU A 503 -20.59 -11.92 -8.65
C GLU A 503 -21.01 -11.96 -10.12
N GLU A 504 -20.80 -10.87 -10.88
CA GLU A 504 -21.04 -10.82 -12.33
C GLU A 504 -20.14 -11.80 -13.10
N ALA A 505 -18.92 -12.04 -12.62
CA ALA A 505 -18.02 -13.05 -13.18
C ALA A 505 -18.48 -14.48 -12.87
N GLY A 506 -19.49 -14.65 -12.01
CA GLY A 506 -19.96 -15.95 -11.51
C GLY A 506 -19.10 -16.50 -10.38
N LEU A 507 -18.48 -15.62 -9.58
CA LEU A 507 -17.68 -15.94 -8.40
C LEU A 507 -18.23 -15.15 -7.19
N LYS A 508 -19.12 -15.76 -6.41
CA LYS A 508 -19.84 -15.12 -5.32
C LYS A 508 -19.03 -15.14 -4.03
N PRO A 509 -18.91 -14.01 -3.31
CA PRO A 509 -18.36 -13.99 -1.95
C PRO A 509 -19.16 -14.90 -1.01
N ASP A 510 -18.49 -15.79 -0.27
CA ASP A 510 -19.10 -16.56 0.81
C ASP A 510 -19.32 -15.65 2.02
N PRO A 511 -20.59 -15.36 2.42
CA PRO A 511 -20.87 -14.40 3.49
C PRO A 511 -20.28 -14.82 4.84
N ASN A 512 -20.02 -16.12 5.05
CA ASN A 512 -19.42 -16.61 6.30
C ASN A 512 -17.91 -16.35 6.39
N HIS A 513 -17.28 -16.04 5.26
CA HIS A 513 -15.84 -15.85 5.15
C HIS A 513 -15.48 -14.50 4.52
N PHE A 514 -16.43 -13.57 4.49
CA PHE A 514 -16.21 -12.20 4.08
C PHE A 514 -15.86 -11.34 5.29
N SER A 515 -14.80 -10.56 5.19
CA SER A 515 -14.42 -9.59 6.22
C SER A 515 -13.83 -8.33 5.59
N ARG A 516 -13.99 -7.20 6.27
CA ARG A 516 -13.48 -5.89 5.82
C ARG A 516 -12.72 -5.21 6.95
N PHE A 517 -11.71 -4.42 6.58
CA PHE A 517 -10.79 -3.80 7.52
C PHE A 517 -10.54 -2.33 7.17
N PRO A 518 -10.88 -1.40 8.08
CA PRO A 518 -11.78 -1.60 9.23
C PRO A 518 -13.17 -2.08 8.79
N ASP A 519 -13.90 -2.76 9.67
CA ASP A 519 -15.27 -3.21 9.37
C ASP A 519 -16.25 -2.04 9.40
N SER A 520 -16.25 -1.27 8.32
CA SER A 520 -17.03 -0.04 8.11
C SER A 520 -16.93 0.39 6.64
N GLU A 521 -17.55 1.52 6.29
CA GLU A 521 -17.37 2.18 4.97
C GLU A 521 -15.94 2.67 4.72
N LEU A 522 -15.08 2.74 5.75
CA LEU A 522 -13.67 3.10 5.63
C LEU A 522 -12.77 1.90 5.26
N ALA A 523 -13.36 0.75 4.93
CA ALA A 523 -12.63 -0.46 4.59
C ALA A 523 -11.70 -0.24 3.39
N THR A 524 -10.40 -0.40 3.61
CA THR A 524 -9.39 -0.39 2.55
C THR A 524 -8.80 -1.78 2.32
N VAL A 525 -9.14 -2.77 3.14
CA VAL A 525 -8.77 -4.17 2.92
C VAL A 525 -9.99 -5.06 3.08
N SER A 526 -10.10 -6.10 2.26
CA SER A 526 -11.09 -7.17 2.43
C SER A 526 -10.43 -8.55 2.41
N VAL A 527 -11.10 -9.52 3.02
CA VAL A 527 -10.83 -10.95 2.87
C VAL A 527 -12.09 -11.57 2.30
N ASN A 528 -11.95 -12.29 1.17
CA ASN A 528 -13.04 -12.92 0.45
C ASN A 528 -12.70 -14.38 0.16
N LEU A 529 -13.65 -15.29 0.34
CA LEU A 529 -13.65 -16.60 -0.32
C LEU A 529 -14.70 -16.54 -1.44
N LEU A 530 -14.26 -16.41 -2.68
CA LEU A 530 -15.15 -16.36 -3.84
C LEU A 530 -15.43 -17.78 -4.36
N LYS A 531 -16.69 -18.15 -4.61
CA LYS A 531 -17.11 -19.49 -5.06
C LYS A 531 -18.03 -19.44 -6.29
N GLY A 532 -17.98 -20.49 -7.11
CA GLY A 532 -18.78 -20.59 -8.34
C GLY A 532 -20.27 -20.86 -8.14
#